data_AF-A0A7K0DGL6-F1
#
_entry.id   AF-A0A7K0DGL6-F1
#
_cell.length_a   1.000
_cell.length_b   1.000
_cell.length_c   1.000
_cell.angle_alpha   90.00
_cell.angle_beta   90.00
_cell.angle_gamma   90.00
#
_symmetry.space_group_name_H-M   'P 1'
#
loop_
_entity.id
_entity.type
_entity.pdbx_description
1 polymer ?
#
loop_
_entity_poly.entity_id
_entity_poly.type
_entity_poly.pdbx_seq_one_letter_code
_entity_poly.pdbx_strand_id
1 'polypeptide(L)'
;MTDEQTDPRTDPEWVFLIDPAWQPAEEGDRPPAEAVVGGWFVDAAGEVGRFHANPDYEPSTETSPTDPVDATLQLVTQGKAGSDELMSTLREAVVGVAVDEDDNPVVDASPDGVPCVLVTTAPAHRDRIEVQRWAEVHAVELAAALPDEGIDVLLNPGAPASMRLIASAVKEAFEGMPIPEPEPDFAAPPEDPIGMLCESISYVGELSDEMMGHAADDLIDRVSYPATVEEFYPALREVVTAGAVPGEALARVGDHDEPEVLDFLSRLTTELERRQPWPTPALVMVDGRDWPSPGASVPIAQLDVPRDELETAVHARFTATGDVPFMVLRLRSGQVVGLAGDGGAEQSRFTLLLPDLPDGMGSADVITYLARYTGLEPVALGAGQ
;
A
#
# COMPACT_ATOMS: atom_id res chain seq x y z
N MET A 1 -34.25 -19.78 -30.29
CA MET A 1 -33.47 -20.32 -29.16
C MET A 1 -32.03 -20.04 -29.54
N THR A 2 -31.62 -18.82 -29.25
CA THR A 2 -30.27 -18.32 -29.51
C THR A 2 -29.44 -18.76 -28.34
N ASP A 3 -28.47 -19.65 -28.59
CA ASP A 3 -27.40 -19.96 -27.67
C ASP A 3 -26.53 -18.69 -27.56
N GLU A 4 -26.63 -18.03 -26.42
CA GLU A 4 -25.68 -17.01 -26.01
C GLU A 4 -24.41 -17.75 -25.57
N GLN A 5 -23.52 -17.97 -26.53
CA GLN A 5 -22.15 -18.40 -26.27
C GLN A 5 -21.48 -17.29 -25.45
N THR A 6 -21.28 -17.58 -24.17
CA THR A 6 -20.43 -16.81 -23.27
C THR A 6 -19.01 -16.93 -23.81
N ASP A 7 -18.46 -15.81 -24.28
CA ASP A 7 -17.04 -15.67 -24.64
C ASP A 7 -16.20 -16.10 -23.43
N PRO A 8 -15.15 -16.93 -23.56
CA PRO A 8 -14.22 -17.16 -22.46
C PRO A 8 -13.60 -15.81 -22.08
N ARG A 9 -13.92 -15.32 -20.88
CA ARG A 9 -13.39 -14.08 -20.32
C ARG A 9 -11.85 -14.16 -20.31
N THR A 10 -11.18 -13.27 -21.03
CA THR A 10 -9.71 -13.26 -21.18
C THR A 10 -9.01 -12.16 -20.38
N ASP A 11 -9.78 -11.20 -19.83
CA ASP A 11 -9.21 -10.07 -19.11
C ASP A 11 -9.30 -10.31 -17.61
N PRO A 12 -8.20 -10.07 -16.85
CA PRO A 12 -8.23 -10.19 -15.41
C PRO A 12 -9.25 -9.20 -14.83
N GLU A 13 -10.10 -9.67 -13.93
CA GLU A 13 -11.19 -8.85 -13.39
C GLU A 13 -11.53 -9.17 -11.94
N TRP A 14 -12.12 -8.20 -11.26
CA TRP A 14 -12.67 -8.38 -9.92
C TRP A 14 -14.13 -8.82 -9.96
N VAL A 15 -14.43 -9.90 -9.26
CA VAL A 15 -15.79 -10.36 -8.98
C VAL A 15 -16.17 -9.94 -7.57
N PHE A 16 -17.11 -9.00 -7.45
CA PHE A 16 -17.51 -8.45 -6.16
C PHE A 16 -18.67 -9.22 -5.50
N LEU A 17 -18.57 -9.39 -4.19
CA LEU A 17 -19.67 -9.78 -3.32
C LEU A 17 -20.34 -8.51 -2.78
N ILE A 18 -21.61 -8.34 -3.10
CA ILE A 18 -22.43 -7.20 -2.64
C ILE A 18 -23.25 -7.63 -1.43
N ASP A 19 -23.47 -6.71 -0.48
CA ASP A 19 -24.32 -6.95 0.68
C ASP A 19 -25.71 -7.41 0.20
N PRO A 20 -26.19 -8.61 0.59
CA PRO A 20 -27.50 -9.10 0.16
C PRO A 20 -28.68 -8.20 0.56
N ALA A 21 -28.50 -7.33 1.56
CA ALA A 21 -29.51 -6.37 1.99
C ALA A 21 -29.49 -5.07 1.17
N TRP A 22 -28.43 -4.80 0.40
CA TRP A 22 -28.37 -3.63 -0.47
C TRP A 22 -29.37 -3.77 -1.62
N GLN A 23 -30.07 -2.67 -1.91
CA GLN A 23 -30.98 -2.57 -3.04
C GLN A 23 -30.70 -1.28 -3.81
N PRO A 24 -30.66 -1.32 -5.15
CA PRO A 24 -30.53 -0.11 -5.94
C PRO A 24 -31.75 0.80 -5.72
N ALA A 25 -31.54 2.11 -5.60
CA ALA A 25 -32.64 3.06 -5.46
C ALA A 25 -33.33 3.30 -6.82
N GLU A 26 -32.54 3.29 -7.89
CA GLU A 26 -32.97 3.40 -9.28
C GLU A 26 -32.40 2.27 -10.15
N GLU A 27 -33.07 1.95 -11.26
CA GLU A 27 -32.61 0.91 -12.18
C GLU A 27 -31.30 1.33 -12.84
N GLY A 28 -30.23 0.55 -12.60
CA GLY A 28 -28.88 0.84 -13.09
C GLY A 28 -27.93 1.44 -12.05
N ASP A 29 -28.39 1.70 -10.83
CA ASP A 29 -27.50 2.09 -9.74
C ASP A 29 -26.44 1.01 -9.49
N ARG A 30 -25.18 1.47 -9.36
CA ARG A 30 -24.07 0.62 -8.93
C ARG A 30 -23.96 0.67 -7.41
N PRO A 31 -23.62 -0.45 -6.75
CA PRO A 31 -23.37 -0.44 -5.32
C PRO A 31 -22.20 0.50 -5.01
N PRO A 32 -22.34 1.41 -4.03
CA PRO A 32 -21.21 2.19 -3.54
C PRO A 32 -20.24 1.27 -2.78
N ALA A 33 -19.02 1.75 -2.50
CA ALA A 33 -17.98 0.94 -1.85
C ALA A 33 -18.46 0.37 -0.50
N GLU A 34 -19.22 1.16 0.26
CA GLU A 34 -19.76 0.78 1.58
C GLU A 34 -20.78 -0.36 1.51
N ALA A 35 -21.32 -0.68 0.33
CA ALA A 35 -22.23 -1.81 0.10
C ALA A 35 -21.54 -3.05 -0.48
N VAL A 36 -20.24 -2.96 -0.79
CA VAL A 36 -19.44 -4.08 -1.31
C VAL A 36 -18.76 -4.78 -0.15
N VAL A 37 -19.09 -6.05 0.10
CA VAL A 37 -18.49 -6.87 1.16
C VAL A 37 -17.01 -7.14 0.88
N GLY A 38 -16.68 -7.36 -0.38
CA GLY A 38 -15.33 -7.68 -0.85
C GLY A 38 -15.37 -8.30 -2.24
N GLY A 39 -14.29 -8.97 -2.64
CA GLY A 39 -14.26 -9.62 -3.95
C GLY A 39 -13.16 -10.65 -4.12
N TRP A 40 -13.24 -11.36 -5.24
CA TRP A 40 -12.21 -12.27 -5.72
C TRP A 40 -11.62 -11.70 -7.00
N PHE A 41 -10.29 -11.74 -7.11
CA PHE A 41 -9.62 -11.46 -8.37
C PHE A 41 -9.62 -12.74 -9.21
N VAL A 42 -10.00 -12.60 -10.48
CA VAL A 42 -9.93 -13.67 -11.47
C VAL A 42 -8.81 -13.30 -12.43
N ASP A 43 -7.79 -14.14 -12.54
CA ASP A 43 -6.66 -13.87 -13.41
C ASP A 43 -6.98 -14.11 -14.90
N ALA A 44 -6.04 -13.79 -15.79
CA ALA A 44 -6.19 -13.99 -17.23
C ALA A 44 -6.29 -15.47 -17.65
N ALA A 45 -5.91 -16.41 -16.79
CA ALA A 45 -6.11 -17.85 -16.99
C ALA A 45 -7.51 -18.31 -16.54
N GLY A 46 -8.27 -17.43 -15.88
CA GLY A 46 -9.59 -17.73 -15.31
C GLY A 46 -9.53 -18.38 -13.93
N GLU A 47 -8.34 -18.42 -13.31
CA GLU A 47 -8.17 -18.93 -11.94
C GLU A 47 -8.64 -17.86 -10.95
N VAL A 48 -9.36 -18.30 -9.91
CA VAL A 48 -9.94 -17.42 -8.90
C VAL A 48 -9.01 -17.38 -7.70
N GLY A 49 -8.50 -16.20 -7.38
CA GLY A 49 -7.69 -15.97 -6.17
C GLY A 49 -8.52 -16.00 -4.89
N ARG A 50 -7.91 -15.63 -3.76
CA ARG A 50 -8.62 -15.56 -2.47
C ARG A 50 -9.68 -14.46 -2.40
N PHE A 51 -10.50 -14.50 -1.36
CA PHE A 51 -11.40 -13.41 -1.04
C PHE A 51 -10.64 -12.26 -0.36
N HIS A 52 -10.83 -11.04 -0.86
CA HIS A 52 -10.36 -9.81 -0.23
C HIS A 52 -11.54 -9.06 0.35
N ALA A 53 -11.58 -8.96 1.69
CA ALA A 53 -12.59 -8.17 2.39
C ALA A 53 -12.36 -6.67 2.14
N ASN A 54 -13.44 -5.94 1.86
CA ASN A 54 -13.38 -4.50 1.67
C ASN A 54 -13.31 -3.78 3.03
N PRO A 55 -12.25 -3.01 3.33
CA PRO A 55 -12.14 -2.27 4.59
C PRO A 55 -13.22 -1.19 4.76
N ASP A 56 -13.74 -0.66 3.66
CA ASP A 56 -14.77 0.39 3.65
C ASP A 56 -16.20 -0.17 3.75
N TYR A 57 -16.36 -1.49 3.82
CA TYR A 57 -17.68 -2.12 3.89
C TYR A 57 -18.40 -1.75 5.21
N GLU A 58 -19.61 -1.22 5.09
CA GLU A 58 -20.51 -0.96 6.22
C GLU A 58 -21.70 -1.95 6.18
N PRO A 59 -21.72 -2.96 7.07
CA PRO A 59 -22.81 -3.93 7.09
C PRO A 59 -24.18 -3.28 7.23
N SER A 60 -25.07 -3.50 6.25
CA SER A 60 -26.41 -2.91 6.24
C SER A 60 -27.26 -3.36 7.42
N THR A 61 -26.96 -4.55 7.96
CA THR A 61 -27.59 -5.11 9.15
C THR A 61 -26.54 -5.80 10.01
N GLU A 62 -26.83 -5.98 11.30
CA GLU A 62 -25.96 -6.76 12.21
C GLU A 62 -25.76 -8.22 11.74
N THR A 63 -26.63 -8.73 10.88
CA THR A 63 -26.56 -10.09 10.31
C THR A 63 -26.07 -10.10 8.86
N SER A 64 -25.67 -8.96 8.31
CA SER A 64 -25.06 -8.96 6.98
C SER A 64 -23.66 -9.60 7.09
N PRO A 65 -23.34 -10.59 6.25
CA PRO A 65 -22.03 -11.24 6.33
C PRO A 65 -20.93 -10.28 5.91
N THR A 66 -19.83 -10.25 6.67
CA THR A 66 -18.67 -9.39 6.40
C THR A 66 -17.63 -10.03 5.49
N ASP A 67 -17.69 -11.35 5.36
CA ASP A 67 -16.80 -12.17 4.53
C ASP A 67 -17.40 -13.60 4.43
N PRO A 68 -16.86 -14.48 3.56
CA PRO A 68 -17.34 -15.85 3.44
C PRO A 68 -17.26 -16.68 4.73
N VAL A 69 -16.23 -16.47 5.57
CA VAL A 69 -16.08 -17.18 6.85
C VAL A 69 -17.18 -16.73 7.81
N ASP A 70 -17.43 -15.42 7.94
CA ASP A 70 -18.54 -14.91 8.76
C ASP A 70 -19.89 -15.42 8.25
N ALA A 71 -20.11 -15.47 6.94
CA ALA A 71 -21.32 -16.07 6.36
C ALA A 71 -21.50 -17.54 6.77
N THR A 72 -20.44 -18.35 6.67
CA THR A 72 -20.48 -19.76 7.13
C THR A 72 -20.66 -19.85 8.64
N LEU A 73 -20.01 -18.98 9.41
CA LEU A 73 -20.11 -18.92 10.87
C LEU A 73 -21.55 -18.61 11.32
N GLN A 74 -22.22 -17.66 10.67
CA GLN A 74 -23.63 -17.37 10.88
C GLN A 74 -24.52 -18.59 10.56
N LEU A 75 -24.23 -19.34 9.50
CA LEU A 75 -24.98 -20.57 9.19
C LEU A 75 -24.75 -21.67 10.24
N VAL A 76 -23.54 -21.80 10.76
CA VAL A 76 -23.20 -22.75 11.84
C VAL A 76 -23.94 -22.40 13.12
N THR A 77 -23.94 -21.13 13.54
CA THR A 77 -24.66 -20.69 14.74
C THR A 77 -26.18 -20.87 14.63
N GLN A 78 -26.72 -20.83 13.40
CA GLN A 78 -28.12 -21.14 13.10
C GLN A 78 -28.42 -22.65 12.95
N GLY A 79 -27.39 -23.51 13.03
CA GLY A 79 -27.52 -24.97 12.84
C GLY A 79 -27.84 -25.39 11.39
N LYS A 80 -27.54 -24.52 10.42
CA LYS A 80 -27.75 -24.76 8.97
C LYS A 80 -26.49 -25.23 8.25
N ALA A 81 -25.33 -25.08 8.88
CA ALA A 81 -24.03 -25.53 8.41
C ALA A 81 -23.29 -26.32 9.50
N GLY A 82 -22.31 -27.12 9.10
CA GLY A 82 -21.46 -27.91 10.01
C GLY A 82 -20.13 -27.22 10.34
N SER A 83 -19.43 -27.72 11.37
CA SER A 83 -18.07 -27.27 11.69
C SER A 83 -17.08 -27.51 10.54
N ASP A 84 -17.28 -28.59 9.79
CA ASP A 84 -16.40 -28.96 8.67
C ASP A 84 -16.48 -27.94 7.52
N GLU A 85 -17.68 -27.40 7.28
CA GLU A 85 -17.88 -26.33 6.29
C GLU A 85 -17.16 -25.05 6.74
N LEU A 86 -17.27 -24.68 8.01
CA LEU A 86 -16.53 -23.53 8.53
C LEU A 86 -15.02 -23.71 8.44
N MET A 87 -14.50 -24.87 8.81
CA MET A 87 -13.06 -25.14 8.71
C MET A 87 -12.59 -25.10 7.25
N SER A 88 -13.42 -25.58 6.32
CA SER A 88 -13.12 -25.49 4.88
C SER A 88 -13.09 -24.04 4.39
N THR A 89 -14.02 -23.19 4.82
CA THR A 89 -14.02 -21.77 4.43
C THR A 89 -12.87 -21.01 5.10
N LEU A 90 -12.61 -21.28 6.38
CA LEU A 90 -11.52 -20.67 7.14
C LEU A 90 -10.15 -21.02 6.55
N ARG A 91 -10.00 -22.22 5.97
CA ARG A 91 -8.75 -22.67 5.35
C ARG A 91 -8.22 -21.73 4.28
N GLU A 92 -9.10 -21.11 3.50
CA GLU A 92 -8.73 -20.21 2.39
C GLU A 92 -8.68 -18.74 2.82
N ALA A 93 -8.84 -18.46 4.11
CA ALA A 93 -8.99 -17.11 4.62
C ALA A 93 -7.67 -16.54 5.17
N VAL A 94 -7.46 -15.26 4.88
CA VAL A 94 -6.58 -14.40 5.68
C VAL A 94 -7.39 -13.88 6.86
N VAL A 95 -6.80 -13.94 8.04
CA VAL A 95 -7.44 -13.48 9.27
C VAL A 95 -6.56 -12.45 9.96
N GLY A 96 -7.21 -11.48 10.62
CA GLY A 96 -6.54 -10.54 11.50
C GLY A 96 -6.36 -11.17 12.89
N VAL A 97 -5.12 -11.34 13.33
CA VAL A 97 -4.77 -11.72 14.70
C VAL A 97 -4.42 -10.45 15.48
N ALA A 98 -5.06 -10.25 16.63
CA ALA A 98 -4.72 -9.14 17.51
C ALA A 98 -3.31 -9.31 18.08
N VAL A 99 -2.47 -8.27 18.00
CA VAL A 99 -1.11 -8.28 18.54
C VAL A 99 -0.82 -7.06 19.41
N ASP A 100 0.13 -7.22 20.35
CA ASP A 100 0.65 -6.14 21.21
C ASP A 100 1.80 -5.35 20.55
N GLU A 101 2.44 -4.44 21.31
CA GLU A 101 3.55 -3.60 20.83
C GLU A 101 4.78 -4.41 20.39
N ASP A 102 4.94 -5.62 20.92
CA ASP A 102 6.06 -6.51 20.67
C ASP A 102 5.71 -7.59 19.62
N ASP A 103 4.61 -7.40 18.89
CA ASP A 103 4.04 -8.34 17.90
C ASP A 103 3.63 -9.71 18.48
N ASN A 104 3.36 -9.80 19.79
CA ASN A 104 2.86 -11.03 20.40
C ASN A 104 1.33 -11.11 20.30
N PRO A 105 0.75 -12.30 20.05
CA PRO A 105 -0.70 -12.47 20.04
C PRO A 105 -1.34 -12.07 21.36
N VAL A 106 -2.38 -11.24 21.29
CA VAL A 106 -3.20 -10.88 22.44
C VAL A 106 -4.10 -12.06 22.81
N VAL A 107 -4.03 -12.46 24.08
CA VAL A 107 -4.83 -13.55 24.64
C VAL A 107 -5.80 -13.00 25.67
N ASP A 108 -7.08 -13.28 25.49
CA ASP A 108 -8.14 -12.93 26.45
C ASP A 108 -9.10 -14.11 26.67
N ALA A 109 -9.91 -14.05 27.72
CA ALA A 109 -10.87 -15.09 28.05
C ALA A 109 -12.08 -15.03 27.11
N SER A 110 -12.45 -16.19 26.55
CA SER A 110 -13.76 -16.40 25.94
C SER A 110 -14.89 -16.22 26.99
N PRO A 111 -16.17 -16.11 26.56
CA PRO A 111 -17.29 -15.99 27.49
C PRO A 111 -17.41 -17.13 28.52
N ASP A 112 -16.87 -18.31 28.22
CA ASP A 112 -16.80 -19.46 29.13
C ASP A 112 -15.48 -19.56 29.93
N GLY A 113 -14.61 -18.54 29.83
CA GLY A 113 -13.42 -18.38 30.65
C GLY A 113 -12.17 -19.09 30.14
N VAL A 114 -12.18 -19.62 28.92
CA VAL A 114 -11.03 -20.29 28.31
C VAL A 114 -10.13 -19.24 27.64
N PRO A 115 -8.80 -19.27 27.85
CA PRO A 115 -7.89 -18.35 27.17
C PRO A 115 -7.93 -18.57 25.66
N CYS A 116 -8.09 -17.50 24.89
CA CYS A 116 -8.13 -17.52 23.44
C CYS A 116 -7.27 -16.41 22.84
N VAL A 117 -6.61 -16.69 21.71
CA VAL A 117 -6.17 -15.61 20.82
C VAL A 117 -7.37 -14.97 20.14
N LEU A 118 -7.35 -13.64 20.00
CA LEU A 118 -8.45 -12.88 19.40
C LEU A 118 -8.23 -12.75 17.89
N VAL A 119 -9.21 -13.21 17.11
CA VAL A 119 -9.09 -13.30 15.65
C VAL A 119 -10.33 -12.75 14.97
N THR A 120 -10.15 -11.90 13.97
CA THR A 120 -11.22 -11.35 13.14
C THR A 120 -11.10 -11.83 11.70
N THR A 121 -12.21 -12.20 11.08
CA THR A 121 -12.26 -12.65 9.67
C THR A 121 -12.36 -11.49 8.67
N ALA A 122 -12.73 -10.30 9.13
CA ALA A 122 -12.84 -9.08 8.32
C ALA A 122 -12.54 -7.80 9.13
N PRO A 123 -12.11 -6.70 8.47
CA PRO A 123 -11.88 -5.41 9.11
C PRO A 123 -13.08 -4.88 9.91
N ALA A 124 -14.30 -5.13 9.44
CA ALA A 124 -15.56 -4.70 10.07
C ALA A 124 -15.75 -5.24 11.51
N HIS A 125 -14.96 -6.24 11.94
CA HIS A 125 -15.01 -6.76 13.31
C HIS A 125 -14.05 -6.05 14.29
N ARG A 126 -13.05 -5.32 13.79
CA ARG A 126 -11.90 -4.82 14.56
C ARG A 126 -12.28 -3.76 15.61
N ASP A 127 -13.25 -2.90 15.31
CA ASP A 127 -13.68 -1.81 16.21
C ASP A 127 -14.26 -2.30 17.55
N ARG A 128 -14.57 -3.59 17.68
CA ARG A 128 -15.09 -4.20 18.91
C ARG A 128 -13.99 -4.54 19.91
N ILE A 129 -12.73 -4.45 19.50
CA ILE A 129 -11.57 -4.96 20.24
C ILE A 129 -10.52 -3.86 20.29
N GLU A 130 -10.21 -3.39 21.49
CA GLU A 130 -9.18 -2.36 21.70
C GLU A 130 -7.78 -2.99 21.71
N VAL A 131 -7.08 -2.95 20.57
CA VAL A 131 -5.72 -3.46 20.39
C VAL A 131 -4.89 -2.49 19.56
N GLN A 132 -3.57 -2.59 19.65
CA GLN A 132 -2.68 -1.66 18.93
C GLN A 132 -2.60 -1.94 17.45
N ARG A 133 -2.55 -3.22 17.08
CA ARG A 133 -2.35 -3.65 15.70
C ARG A 133 -3.04 -4.98 15.44
N TRP A 134 -3.39 -5.19 14.18
CA TRP A 134 -3.82 -6.46 13.62
C TRP A 134 -2.71 -6.99 12.73
N ALA A 135 -2.28 -8.22 12.96
CA ALA A 135 -1.41 -8.95 12.06
C ALA A 135 -2.28 -9.79 11.12
N GLU A 136 -2.23 -9.50 9.82
CA GLU A 136 -2.88 -10.31 8.80
C GLU A 136 -2.04 -11.56 8.55
N VAL A 137 -2.63 -12.74 8.78
CA VAL A 137 -1.96 -14.03 8.62
C VAL A 137 -2.89 -15.01 7.92
N HIS A 138 -2.32 -15.96 7.19
CA HIS A 138 -3.14 -17.02 6.63
C HIS A 138 -3.63 -17.95 7.75
N ALA A 139 -4.86 -18.46 7.68
CA ALA A 139 -5.40 -19.32 8.74
C ALA A 139 -4.56 -20.58 8.99
N VAL A 140 -3.86 -21.07 7.95
CA VAL A 140 -2.88 -22.17 8.06
C VAL A 140 -1.68 -21.80 8.93
N GLU A 141 -1.18 -20.56 8.83
CA GLU A 141 -0.07 -20.07 9.65
C GLU A 141 -0.49 -19.93 11.11
N LEU A 142 -1.70 -19.39 11.33
CA LEU A 142 -2.31 -19.34 12.66
C LEU A 142 -2.38 -20.74 13.28
N ALA A 143 -2.90 -21.73 12.54
CA ALA A 143 -3.01 -23.10 13.02
C ALA A 143 -1.63 -23.70 13.39
N ALA A 144 -0.60 -23.43 12.59
CA ALA A 144 0.76 -23.89 12.86
C ALA A 144 1.39 -23.22 14.10
N ALA A 145 1.05 -21.95 14.36
CA ALA A 145 1.56 -21.17 15.47
C ALA A 145 0.85 -21.45 16.81
N LEU A 146 -0.34 -22.05 16.79
CA LEU A 146 -1.10 -22.35 18.02
C LEU A 146 -0.33 -23.35 18.92
N PRO A 147 -0.30 -23.08 20.25
CA PRO A 147 0.26 -24.04 21.20
C PRO A 147 -0.54 -25.35 21.21
N ASP A 148 0.09 -26.43 21.67
CA ASP A 148 -0.57 -27.74 21.74
C ASP A 148 -1.73 -27.77 22.75
N GLU A 149 -1.63 -26.98 23.83
CA GLU A 149 -2.63 -26.91 24.89
C GLU A 149 -2.74 -25.50 25.48
N GLY A 150 -3.91 -25.18 26.03
CA GLY A 150 -4.11 -24.05 26.95
C GLY A 150 -4.53 -22.72 26.33
N ILE A 151 -4.50 -22.59 24.99
CA ILE A 151 -4.96 -21.38 24.28
C ILE A 151 -5.75 -21.82 23.04
N ASP A 152 -7.01 -21.39 22.96
CA ASP A 152 -7.91 -21.61 21.82
C ASP A 152 -7.95 -20.38 20.89
N VAL A 153 -8.80 -20.40 19.86
CA VAL A 153 -9.05 -19.25 18.99
C VAL A 153 -10.46 -18.71 19.26
N LEU A 154 -10.62 -17.41 19.46
CA LEU A 154 -11.92 -16.76 19.51
C LEU A 154 -12.13 -15.97 18.20
N LEU A 155 -12.99 -16.50 17.34
CA LEU A 155 -13.37 -15.85 16.08
C LEU A 155 -14.43 -14.77 16.31
N ASN A 156 -14.22 -13.64 15.65
CA ASN A 156 -15.05 -12.44 15.64
C ASN A 156 -15.55 -12.06 17.05
N PRO A 157 -14.66 -11.82 18.03
CA PRO A 157 -15.06 -11.50 19.40
C PRO A 157 -16.07 -10.35 19.45
N GLY A 158 -17.19 -10.56 20.15
CA GLY A 158 -18.24 -9.56 20.31
C GLY A 158 -19.15 -9.35 19.09
N ALA A 159 -18.94 -10.07 17.99
CA ALA A 159 -19.85 -10.06 16.85
C ALA A 159 -21.11 -10.92 17.13
N PRO A 160 -22.23 -10.68 16.42
CA PRO A 160 -23.44 -11.51 16.53
C PRO A 160 -23.18 -13.00 16.26
N ALA A 161 -22.26 -13.29 15.34
CA ALA A 161 -21.70 -14.61 15.13
C ALA A 161 -20.24 -14.61 15.63
N SER A 162 -20.05 -15.09 16.87
CA SER A 162 -18.73 -15.28 17.48
C SER A 162 -18.62 -16.73 17.96
N MET A 163 -17.46 -17.35 17.77
CA MET A 163 -17.26 -18.74 18.17
C MET A 163 -15.84 -19.02 18.64
N ARG A 164 -15.74 -19.78 19.75
CA ARG A 164 -14.49 -20.37 20.19
C ARG A 164 -14.19 -21.64 19.39
N LEU A 165 -13.04 -21.67 18.73
CA LEU A 165 -12.50 -22.86 18.08
C LEU A 165 -11.43 -23.49 18.97
N ILE A 166 -11.59 -24.79 19.22
CA ILE A 166 -10.63 -25.55 20.02
C ILE A 166 -9.33 -25.69 19.23
N ALA A 167 -8.20 -25.31 19.82
CA ALA A 167 -6.92 -25.29 19.11
C ALA A 167 -6.54 -26.67 18.51
N SER A 168 -6.78 -27.76 19.24
CA SER A 168 -6.51 -29.11 18.71
C SER A 168 -7.33 -29.44 17.46
N ALA A 169 -8.58 -28.98 17.39
CA ALA A 169 -9.44 -29.19 16.23
C ALA A 169 -9.00 -28.32 15.04
N VAL A 170 -8.56 -27.09 15.29
CA VAL A 170 -7.96 -26.22 14.26
C VAL A 170 -6.67 -26.86 13.74
N LYS A 171 -5.78 -27.34 14.61
CA LYS A 171 -4.53 -28.00 14.20
C LYS A 171 -4.79 -29.26 13.39
N GLU A 172 -5.74 -30.10 13.82
CA GLU A 172 -6.13 -31.32 13.10
C GLU A 172 -6.73 -31.01 11.72
N ALA A 173 -7.61 -30.01 11.61
CA ALA A 173 -8.25 -29.64 10.35
C ALA A 173 -7.28 -29.06 9.30
N PHE A 174 -6.09 -28.63 9.73
CA PHE A 174 -5.07 -27.97 8.91
C PHE A 174 -3.78 -28.80 8.82
N GLU A 175 -3.74 -29.99 9.41
CA GLU A 175 -2.54 -30.85 9.44
C GLU A 175 -2.08 -31.23 8.03
N GLY A 176 -0.77 -31.06 7.76
CA GLY A 176 -0.16 -31.42 6.48
C GLY A 176 -0.49 -30.47 5.32
N MET A 177 -1.22 -29.39 5.57
CA MET A 177 -1.44 -28.34 4.57
C MET A 177 -0.18 -27.50 4.40
N PRO A 178 0.26 -27.22 3.16
CA PRO A 178 1.30 -26.21 2.94
C PRO A 178 0.77 -24.85 3.37
N ILE A 179 1.63 -24.04 3.97
CA ILE A 179 1.38 -22.60 4.07
C ILE A 179 1.34 -22.10 2.62
N PRO A 180 0.22 -21.52 2.15
CA PRO A 180 0.18 -20.98 0.80
C PRO A 180 1.28 -19.93 0.66
N GLU A 181 1.93 -19.92 -0.50
CA GLU A 181 2.83 -18.82 -0.83
C GLU A 181 2.00 -17.53 -0.76
N PRO A 182 2.55 -16.45 -0.19
CA PRO A 182 1.83 -15.18 -0.14
C PRO A 182 1.45 -14.81 -1.57
N GLU A 183 0.15 -14.84 -1.91
CA GLU A 183 -0.23 -14.42 -3.26
C GLU A 183 0.08 -12.93 -3.37
N PRO A 184 0.58 -12.46 -4.53
CA PRO A 184 0.80 -11.06 -4.80
C PRO A 184 -0.45 -10.27 -4.43
N ASP A 185 -0.32 -9.34 -3.50
CA ASP A 185 -1.39 -8.42 -3.17
C ASP A 185 -1.51 -7.43 -4.33
N PHE A 186 -2.44 -7.71 -5.24
CA PHE A 186 -2.71 -6.84 -6.40
C PHE A 186 -3.36 -5.50 -6.00
N ALA A 187 -3.84 -5.35 -4.76
CA ALA A 187 -4.37 -4.10 -4.23
C ALA A 187 -3.34 -3.32 -3.41
N ALA A 188 -2.29 -3.97 -2.89
CA ALA A 188 -1.14 -3.28 -2.33
C ALA A 188 -0.27 -2.69 -3.44
N PRO A 189 0.33 -1.50 -3.21
CA PRO A 189 1.29 -0.95 -4.14
C PRO A 189 2.45 -1.93 -4.32
N PRO A 190 2.88 -2.20 -5.57
CA PRO A 190 3.98 -3.12 -5.84
C PRO A 190 5.26 -2.63 -5.14
N GLU A 191 5.94 -3.54 -4.45
CA GLU A 191 7.23 -3.24 -3.84
C GLU A 191 8.39 -3.43 -4.82
N ASP A 192 8.16 -4.13 -5.93
CA ASP A 192 9.18 -4.39 -6.95
C ASP A 192 9.26 -3.25 -7.99
N PRO A 193 10.47 -2.94 -8.52
CA PRO A 193 10.65 -1.85 -9.47
C PRO A 193 9.83 -1.95 -10.76
N ILE A 194 9.60 -3.16 -11.28
CA ILE A 194 8.87 -3.32 -12.54
C ILE A 194 7.37 -3.14 -12.30
N GLY A 195 6.84 -3.73 -11.23
CA GLY A 195 5.46 -3.51 -10.79
C GLY A 195 5.14 -2.03 -10.62
N MET A 196 5.98 -1.26 -9.92
CA MET A 196 5.78 0.19 -9.70
C MET A 196 5.72 0.98 -11.01
N LEU A 197 6.61 0.66 -11.95
CA LEU A 197 6.63 1.35 -13.24
C LEU A 197 5.43 0.95 -14.11
N CYS A 198 5.05 -0.33 -14.11
CA CYS A 198 3.87 -0.82 -14.82
C CYS A 198 2.57 -0.24 -14.27
N GLU A 199 2.45 -0.10 -12.95
CA GLU A 199 1.33 0.61 -12.33
C GLU A 199 1.29 2.08 -12.77
N SER A 200 2.44 2.76 -12.79
CA SER A 200 2.52 4.16 -13.26
C SER A 200 2.12 4.31 -14.73
N ILE A 201 2.42 3.31 -15.57
CA ILE A 201 2.00 3.25 -16.97
C ILE A 201 0.47 3.22 -17.11
N SER A 202 -0.27 2.61 -16.18
CA SER A 202 -1.74 2.54 -16.23
C SER A 202 -2.43 3.91 -16.21
N TYR A 203 -1.78 4.92 -15.62
CA TYR A 203 -2.31 6.29 -15.55
C TYR A 203 -2.00 7.12 -16.80
N VAL A 204 -1.24 6.57 -17.75
CA VAL A 204 -0.78 7.26 -18.94
C VAL A 204 -1.58 6.82 -20.15
N GLY A 205 -2.13 7.78 -20.91
CA GLY A 205 -2.86 7.45 -22.13
C GLY A 205 -1.98 7.01 -23.32
N GLU A 206 -0.80 7.61 -23.51
CA GLU A 206 0.09 7.32 -24.65
C GLU A 206 1.56 7.21 -24.22
N LEU A 207 2.21 6.09 -24.56
CA LEU A 207 3.62 5.78 -24.26
C LEU A 207 4.60 6.46 -25.24
N SER A 208 4.51 7.80 -25.28
CA SER A 208 5.28 8.65 -26.19
C SER A 208 6.76 8.83 -25.82
N ASP A 209 7.56 9.39 -26.72
CA ASP A 209 8.96 9.76 -26.44
C ASP A 209 9.08 10.86 -25.38
N GLU A 210 8.11 11.76 -25.30
CA GLU A 210 8.04 12.79 -24.27
C GLU A 210 7.84 12.16 -22.89
N MET A 211 6.88 11.23 -22.78
CA MET A 211 6.67 10.46 -21.56
C MET A 211 7.91 9.66 -21.16
N MET A 212 8.59 9.02 -22.12
CA MET A 212 9.83 8.29 -21.86
C MET A 212 10.92 9.21 -21.27
N GLY A 213 11.04 10.44 -21.80
CA GLY A 213 11.97 11.44 -21.25
C GLY A 213 11.65 11.81 -19.81
N HIS A 214 10.37 11.99 -19.48
CA HIS A 214 9.89 12.25 -18.13
C HIS A 214 10.11 11.07 -17.19
N ALA A 215 9.80 9.85 -17.61
CA ALA A 215 10.05 8.65 -16.83
C ALA A 215 11.54 8.46 -16.53
N ALA A 216 12.42 8.74 -17.50
CA ALA A 216 13.87 8.68 -17.28
C ALA A 216 14.36 9.76 -16.29
N ASP A 217 13.83 10.98 -16.37
CA ASP A 217 14.12 12.04 -15.38
C ASP A 217 13.64 11.61 -13.99
N ASP A 218 12.42 11.10 -13.90
CA ASP A 218 11.77 10.66 -12.66
C ASP A 218 12.55 9.55 -11.95
N LEU A 219 12.95 8.50 -12.68
CA LEU A 219 13.76 7.41 -12.12
C LEU A 219 15.13 7.90 -11.63
N ILE A 220 15.80 8.78 -12.38
CA ILE A 220 17.11 9.34 -12.01
C ILE A 220 16.99 10.27 -10.80
N ASP A 221 15.95 11.09 -10.76
CA ASP A 221 15.75 12.09 -9.72
C ASP A 221 15.00 11.58 -8.50
N ARG A 222 14.46 10.35 -8.58
CA ARG A 222 13.67 9.72 -7.54
C ARG A 222 12.49 10.61 -7.16
N VAL A 223 11.71 11.05 -8.15
CA VAL A 223 10.61 12.01 -7.95
C VAL A 223 9.30 11.32 -7.60
N SER A 224 9.04 10.12 -8.12
CA SER A 224 7.79 9.37 -7.87
C SER A 224 8.02 8.07 -7.10
N TYR A 225 9.25 7.55 -7.09
CA TYR A 225 9.53 6.21 -6.60
C TYR A 225 10.41 6.18 -5.36
N PRO A 226 10.16 5.27 -4.41
CA PRO A 226 11.06 5.07 -3.28
C PRO A 226 12.38 4.41 -3.68
N ALA A 227 12.41 3.60 -4.75
CA ALA A 227 13.62 2.94 -5.25
C ALA A 227 14.48 3.86 -6.13
N THR A 228 15.77 3.59 -6.19
CA THR A 228 16.78 4.35 -6.95
C THR A 228 16.92 3.86 -8.39
N VAL A 229 17.43 4.70 -9.29
CA VAL A 229 17.73 4.29 -10.68
C VAL A 229 18.68 3.09 -10.74
N GLU A 230 19.60 2.96 -9.76
CA GLU A 230 20.49 1.81 -9.61
C GLU A 230 19.75 0.50 -9.28
N GLU A 231 18.57 0.57 -8.66
CA GLU A 231 17.68 -0.57 -8.37
C GLU A 231 16.75 -0.86 -9.55
N PHE A 232 16.19 0.17 -10.21
CA PHE A 232 15.33 0.01 -11.38
C PHE A 232 16.06 -0.55 -12.59
N TYR A 233 17.25 -0.02 -12.90
CA TYR A 233 17.98 -0.36 -14.11
C TYR A 233 18.29 -1.86 -14.31
N PRO A 234 18.79 -2.61 -13.31
CA PRO A 234 19.02 -4.05 -13.47
C PRO A 234 17.71 -4.82 -13.71
N ALA A 235 16.62 -4.45 -13.03
CA ALA A 235 15.31 -5.08 -13.22
C ALA A 235 14.75 -4.81 -14.63
N LEU A 236 14.86 -3.57 -15.11
CA LEU A 236 14.49 -3.19 -16.47
C LEU A 236 15.24 -4.00 -17.52
N ARG A 237 16.56 -4.15 -17.32
CA ARG A 237 17.40 -4.96 -18.22
C ARG A 237 17.01 -6.42 -18.23
N GLU A 238 16.63 -6.98 -17.10
CA GLU A 238 16.18 -8.37 -17.01
C GLU A 238 14.94 -8.59 -17.86
N VAL A 239 13.92 -7.75 -17.69
CA VAL A 239 12.67 -7.78 -18.47
C VAL A 239 12.93 -7.61 -19.97
N VAL A 240 13.72 -6.60 -20.35
CA VAL A 240 14.05 -6.34 -21.76
C VAL A 240 14.86 -7.49 -22.38
N THR A 241 15.74 -8.13 -21.60
CA THR A 241 16.54 -9.27 -22.07
C THR A 241 15.69 -10.53 -22.20
N ALA A 242 14.75 -10.75 -21.27
CA ALA A 242 13.79 -11.84 -21.32
C ALA A 242 12.80 -11.68 -22.49
N GLY A 243 12.51 -10.44 -22.88
CA GLY A 243 11.58 -10.11 -23.96
C GLY A 243 10.12 -10.38 -23.60
N ALA A 244 9.80 -10.38 -22.30
CA ALA A 244 8.46 -10.61 -21.76
C ALA A 244 8.32 -9.85 -20.44
N VAL A 245 7.15 -9.25 -20.21
CA VAL A 245 6.83 -8.56 -18.96
C VAL A 245 6.30 -9.61 -17.97
N PRO A 246 6.76 -9.63 -16.71
CA PRO A 246 6.21 -10.52 -15.70
C PRO A 246 4.68 -10.40 -15.62
N GLY A 247 3.95 -11.52 -15.61
CA GLY A 247 2.49 -11.51 -15.71
C GLY A 247 1.80 -10.66 -14.65
N GLU A 248 2.33 -10.64 -13.42
CA GLU A 248 1.83 -9.80 -12.33
C GLU A 248 2.01 -8.30 -12.60
N ALA A 249 3.13 -7.90 -13.21
CA ALA A 249 3.38 -6.51 -13.59
C ALA A 249 2.54 -6.12 -14.81
N LEU A 250 2.40 -7.04 -15.77
CA LEU A 250 1.56 -6.83 -16.95
C LEU A 250 0.09 -6.62 -16.57
N ALA A 251 -0.44 -7.34 -15.57
CA ALA A 251 -1.80 -7.13 -15.08
C ALA A 251 -2.06 -5.71 -14.53
N ARG A 252 -1.01 -4.93 -14.27
CA ARG A 252 -1.09 -3.57 -13.70
C ARG A 252 -0.99 -2.45 -14.74
N VAL A 253 -0.79 -2.74 -16.03
CA VAL A 253 -0.53 -1.69 -17.05
C VAL A 253 -1.79 -1.04 -17.61
N GLY A 254 -2.98 -1.40 -17.13
CA GLY A 254 -4.25 -0.84 -17.61
C GLY A 254 -4.57 -1.24 -19.05
N ASP A 255 -4.84 -0.25 -19.90
CA ASP A 255 -5.30 -0.45 -21.28
C ASP A 255 -4.16 -0.75 -22.29
N HIS A 256 -2.90 -0.80 -21.85
CA HIS A 256 -1.75 -1.05 -22.73
C HIS A 256 -1.50 -2.54 -22.95
N ASP A 257 -1.09 -2.94 -24.15
CA ASP A 257 -0.72 -4.32 -24.42
C ASP A 257 0.76 -4.63 -24.09
N GLU A 258 1.09 -5.92 -23.91
CA GLU A 258 2.46 -6.33 -23.57
C GLU A 258 3.51 -5.86 -24.59
N PRO A 259 3.29 -5.97 -25.92
CA PRO A 259 4.21 -5.41 -26.91
C PRO A 259 4.49 -3.91 -26.76
N GLU A 260 3.46 -3.09 -26.52
CA GLU A 260 3.59 -1.64 -26.32
C GLU A 260 4.41 -1.33 -25.05
N VAL A 261 4.11 -2.02 -23.96
CA VAL A 261 4.83 -1.87 -22.69
C VAL A 261 6.29 -2.30 -22.86
N LEU A 262 6.55 -3.44 -23.50
CA LEU A 262 7.91 -3.94 -23.68
C LEU A 262 8.75 -3.02 -24.59
N ASP A 263 8.16 -2.42 -25.64
CA ASP A 263 8.82 -1.40 -26.46
C ASP A 263 9.18 -0.18 -25.61
N PHE A 264 8.24 0.31 -24.80
CA PHE A 264 8.47 1.44 -23.90
C PHE A 264 9.59 1.15 -22.89
N LEU A 265 9.56 0.00 -22.20
CA LEU A 265 10.61 -0.42 -21.26
C LEU A 265 11.97 -0.55 -21.94
N SER A 266 12.00 -1.03 -23.19
CA SER A 266 13.23 -1.13 -24.00
C SER A 266 13.82 0.24 -24.35
N ARG A 267 12.96 1.18 -24.76
CA ARG A 267 13.34 2.58 -25.06
C ARG A 267 13.81 3.30 -23.79
N LEU A 268 13.09 3.14 -22.68
CA LEU A 268 13.46 3.69 -21.38
C LEU A 268 14.82 3.16 -20.91
N THR A 269 15.03 1.84 -21.00
CA THR A 269 16.32 1.23 -20.67
C THR A 269 17.45 1.84 -21.51
N THR A 270 17.24 1.96 -22.82
CA THR A 270 18.22 2.57 -23.74
C THR A 270 18.52 4.03 -23.37
N GLU A 271 17.50 4.80 -22.99
CA GLU A 271 17.67 6.19 -22.57
C GLU A 271 18.44 6.30 -21.24
N LEU A 272 18.15 5.42 -20.27
CA LEU A 272 18.91 5.35 -19.02
C LEU A 272 20.37 4.99 -19.27
N GLU A 273 20.66 4.05 -20.19
CA GLU A 273 22.04 3.73 -20.60
C GLU A 273 22.76 4.92 -21.20
N ARG A 274 22.10 5.68 -22.08
CA ARG A 274 22.66 6.87 -22.71
C ARG A 274 23.03 7.95 -21.69
N ARG A 275 22.37 7.97 -20.54
CA ARG A 275 22.56 8.95 -19.45
C ARG A 275 23.60 8.52 -18.42
N GLN A 276 24.23 7.34 -18.57
CA GLN A 276 25.27 6.91 -17.66
C GLN A 276 26.58 7.72 -17.83
N PRO A 277 27.33 7.99 -16.72
CA PRO A 277 26.94 7.73 -15.33
C PRO A 277 25.77 8.64 -14.91
N TRP A 278 24.78 8.08 -14.22
CA TRP A 278 23.61 8.85 -13.81
C TRP A 278 24.04 9.97 -12.85
N PRO A 279 23.49 11.18 -13.00
CA PRO A 279 23.74 12.24 -12.06
C PRO A 279 23.18 11.87 -10.68
N THR A 280 23.71 12.47 -9.62
CA THR A 280 23.07 12.41 -8.31
C THR A 280 21.64 12.94 -8.39
N PRO A 281 20.69 12.36 -7.62
CA PRO A 281 19.30 12.79 -7.59
C PRO A 281 19.17 14.29 -7.31
N ALA A 282 18.08 14.89 -7.80
CA ALA A 282 17.83 16.31 -7.66
C ALA A 282 17.80 16.75 -6.20
N LEU A 283 17.22 15.93 -5.33
CA LEU A 283 17.08 16.15 -3.90
C LEU A 283 17.60 14.92 -3.15
N VAL A 284 18.57 15.13 -2.26
CA VAL A 284 19.12 14.06 -1.42
C VAL A 284 19.10 14.52 0.02
N MET A 285 18.45 13.77 0.91
CA MET A 285 18.54 14.03 2.35
C MET A 285 19.99 13.86 2.83
N VAL A 286 20.48 14.81 3.62
CA VAL A 286 21.79 14.73 4.27
C VAL A 286 21.65 14.92 5.78
N ASP A 287 22.68 14.52 6.53
CA ASP A 287 22.67 14.63 7.98
C ASP A 287 22.52 16.10 8.40
N GLY A 288 21.66 16.38 9.38
CA GLY A 288 21.48 17.74 9.92
C GLY A 288 22.77 18.37 10.45
N ARG A 289 23.78 17.55 10.79
CA ARG A 289 25.14 18.00 11.15
C ARG A 289 25.92 18.61 9.99
N ASP A 290 25.53 18.32 8.74
CA ASP A 290 26.07 18.96 7.54
C ASP A 290 25.50 20.38 7.33
N TRP A 291 24.53 20.80 8.13
CA TRP A 291 24.04 22.18 8.12
C TRP A 291 25.09 23.15 8.71
N PRO A 292 25.52 24.18 7.97
CA PRO A 292 26.53 25.12 8.42
C PRO A 292 25.94 26.12 9.44
N SER A 293 25.78 25.66 10.69
CA SER A 293 25.35 26.43 11.87
C SER A 293 23.94 27.06 11.82
N PRO A 294 23.05 26.79 12.80
CA PRO A 294 21.72 27.39 12.89
C PRO A 294 21.68 28.93 12.96
N GLY A 295 22.78 29.59 13.35
CA GLY A 295 22.89 31.04 13.44
C GLY A 295 23.14 31.77 12.12
N ALA A 296 23.27 31.03 11.02
CA ALA A 296 23.61 31.51 9.68
C ALA A 296 22.59 31.01 8.65
N SER A 297 21.30 31.04 8.98
CA SER A 297 20.22 30.61 8.10
C SER A 297 19.43 31.82 7.59
N VAL A 298 19.33 31.96 6.28
CA VAL A 298 18.51 32.98 5.61
C VAL A 298 17.19 32.35 5.19
N PRO A 299 16.04 32.77 5.74
CA PRO A 299 14.75 32.31 5.27
C PRO A 299 14.45 32.93 3.89
N ILE A 300 14.09 32.08 2.93
CA ILE A 300 13.91 32.48 1.53
C ILE A 300 12.49 32.22 1.00
N ALA A 301 11.77 31.25 1.55
CA ALA A 301 10.39 30.97 1.16
C ALA A 301 9.60 30.29 2.30
N GLN A 302 8.28 30.28 2.16
CA GLN A 302 7.35 29.49 2.96
C GLN A 302 6.64 28.45 2.10
N LEU A 303 6.36 27.31 2.70
CA LEU A 303 5.57 26.21 2.15
C LEU A 303 4.41 25.97 3.12
N ASP A 304 3.18 26.18 2.66
CA ASP A 304 1.97 25.90 3.43
C ASP A 304 1.36 24.58 2.93
N VAL A 305 1.94 23.45 3.35
CA VAL A 305 1.52 22.09 2.98
C VAL A 305 1.58 21.16 4.20
N PRO A 306 0.72 20.13 4.29
CA PRO A 306 0.82 19.08 5.29
C PRO A 306 2.21 18.40 5.30
N ARG A 307 2.65 17.95 6.48
CA ARG A 307 3.97 17.34 6.66
C ARG A 307 4.16 16.08 5.82
N ASP A 308 3.17 15.22 5.79
CA ASP A 308 3.14 13.98 5.00
C ASP A 308 3.25 14.26 3.50
N GLU A 309 2.55 15.29 3.01
CA GLU A 309 2.67 15.74 1.62
C GLU A 309 4.09 16.25 1.32
N LEU A 310 4.68 17.05 2.22
CA LEU A 310 6.06 17.53 2.06
C LEU A 310 7.07 16.39 2.10
N GLU A 311 6.99 15.48 3.08
CA GLU A 311 7.90 14.33 3.21
C GLU A 311 7.82 13.41 1.98
N THR A 312 6.62 13.24 1.43
CA THR A 312 6.37 12.51 0.18
C THR A 312 7.01 13.24 -1.01
N ALA A 313 6.77 14.54 -1.17
CA ALA A 313 7.26 15.32 -2.29
C ALA A 313 8.80 15.43 -2.36
N VAL A 314 9.50 15.30 -1.23
CA VAL A 314 10.97 15.31 -1.18
C VAL A 314 11.61 13.93 -0.97
N HIS A 315 10.80 12.87 -0.88
CA HIS A 315 11.21 11.49 -0.58
C HIS A 315 12.12 11.38 0.64
N ALA A 316 11.79 12.15 1.68
CA ALA A 316 12.63 12.34 2.86
C ALA A 316 11.77 12.64 4.08
N ARG A 317 12.12 12.07 5.24
CA ARG A 317 11.41 12.30 6.51
C ARG A 317 12.12 13.28 7.42
N PHE A 318 11.38 14.09 8.17
CA PHE A 318 11.98 14.98 9.15
C PHE A 318 12.63 14.18 10.29
N THR A 319 13.82 14.60 10.67
CA THR A 319 14.53 14.06 11.83
C THR A 319 13.86 14.50 13.13
N ALA A 320 13.58 13.56 14.05
CA ALA A 320 12.96 13.84 15.35
C ALA A 320 13.89 14.53 16.37
N THR A 321 14.94 15.22 15.92
CA THR A 321 15.98 15.81 16.79
C THR A 321 15.70 17.29 17.06
N GLY A 322 15.07 17.58 18.21
CA GLY A 322 14.83 18.94 18.71
C GLY A 322 13.36 19.28 18.92
N ASP A 323 13.08 20.52 19.36
CA ASP A 323 11.72 21.02 19.61
C ASP A 323 10.97 21.39 18.32
N VAL A 324 11.66 21.45 17.18
CA VAL A 324 11.12 21.87 15.88
C VAL A 324 11.60 20.89 14.80
N PRO A 325 10.70 20.36 13.94
CA PRO A 325 11.10 19.44 12.88
C PRO A 325 12.04 20.13 11.88
N PHE A 326 13.20 19.52 11.63
CA PHE A 326 14.23 20.04 10.73
C PHE A 326 14.75 18.94 9.80
N MET A 327 14.90 19.30 8.53
CA MET A 327 15.42 18.43 7.46
C MET A 327 16.41 19.23 6.60
N VAL A 328 17.47 18.57 6.16
CA VAL A 328 18.45 19.14 5.22
C VAL A 328 18.44 18.34 3.94
N LEU A 329 18.28 19.05 2.82
CA LEU A 329 18.37 18.49 1.48
C LEU A 329 19.60 19.06 0.77
N ARG A 330 20.30 18.21 0.04
CA ARG A 330 21.35 18.59 -0.90
C ARG A 330 20.78 18.55 -2.31
N LEU A 331 20.84 19.68 -3.00
CA LEU A 331 20.48 19.79 -4.41
C LEU A 331 21.59 19.19 -5.28
N ARG A 332 21.28 18.82 -6.54
CA ARG A 332 22.28 18.31 -7.48
C ARG A 332 23.47 19.27 -7.70
N SER A 333 23.26 20.58 -7.54
CA SER A 333 24.33 21.59 -7.60
C SER A 333 25.35 21.49 -6.46
N GLY A 334 25.08 20.69 -5.42
CA GLY A 334 25.83 20.62 -4.17
C GLY A 334 25.33 21.61 -3.11
N GLN A 335 24.44 22.54 -3.47
CA GLN A 335 23.79 23.47 -2.55
C GLN A 335 23.00 22.69 -1.49
N VAL A 336 23.13 23.06 -0.23
CA VAL A 336 22.27 22.54 0.85
C VAL A 336 21.15 23.54 1.16
N VAL A 337 19.96 23.02 1.41
CA VAL A 337 18.76 23.77 1.81
C VAL A 337 18.15 23.13 3.04
N GLY A 338 17.58 23.96 3.92
CA GLY A 338 16.99 23.52 5.18
C GLY A 338 15.48 23.72 5.12
N LEU A 339 14.73 22.73 5.58
CA LEU A 339 13.29 22.84 5.79
C LEU A 339 13.06 22.79 7.30
N ALA A 340 12.46 23.84 7.84
CA ALA A 340 12.11 23.95 9.26
C ALA A 340 10.60 24.10 9.40
N GLY A 341 9.93 23.18 10.09
CA GLY A 341 8.49 23.31 10.34
C GLY A 341 8.17 24.31 11.44
N ASP A 342 6.90 24.69 11.57
CA ASP A 342 6.41 25.33 12.78
C ASP A 342 6.12 24.28 13.86
N GLY A 343 6.31 24.63 15.14
CA GLY A 343 6.07 23.70 16.26
C GLY A 343 4.58 23.44 16.54
N GLY A 344 3.70 23.62 15.55
CA GLY A 344 2.25 23.46 15.67
C GLY A 344 1.81 22.01 15.75
N ALA A 345 0.58 21.77 16.21
CA ALA A 345 0.01 20.41 16.31
C ALA A 345 -0.33 19.80 14.93
N GLU A 346 -0.63 20.63 13.92
CA GLU A 346 -0.97 20.18 12.55
C GLU A 346 0.20 20.29 11.55
N GLN A 347 1.35 20.85 11.96
CA GLN A 347 2.61 20.98 11.18
C GLN A 347 2.40 21.20 9.67
N SER A 348 1.71 22.29 9.31
CA SER A 348 1.31 22.59 7.94
C SER A 348 2.04 23.79 7.33
N ARG A 349 3.05 24.33 8.03
CA ARG A 349 3.87 25.44 7.54
C ARG A 349 5.35 25.16 7.75
N PHE A 350 6.11 25.29 6.66
CA PHE A 350 7.54 25.08 6.63
C PHE A 350 8.27 26.30 6.06
N THR A 351 9.40 26.64 6.67
CA THR A 351 10.29 27.69 6.19
C THR A 351 11.45 27.06 5.44
N LEU A 352 11.65 27.49 4.19
CA LEU A 352 12.81 27.14 3.39
C LEU A 352 13.97 28.06 3.74
N LEU A 353 15.09 27.47 4.11
CA LEU A 353 16.30 28.14 4.58
C LEU A 353 17.45 27.91 3.61
N LEU A 354 18.27 28.94 3.43
CA LEU A 354 19.60 28.84 2.84
C LEU A 354 20.68 29.09 3.90
N PRO A 355 21.84 28.42 3.80
CA PRO A 355 23.00 28.81 4.58
C PRO A 355 23.54 30.16 4.11
N ASP A 356 23.92 31.02 5.03
CA ASP A 356 24.54 32.33 4.79
C ASP A 356 26.01 32.15 4.34
N LEU A 357 26.16 31.65 3.11
CA LEU A 357 27.45 31.39 2.47
C LEU A 357 27.56 32.23 1.18
N PRO A 358 28.72 32.86 0.93
CA PRO A 358 28.88 33.80 -0.18
C PRO A 358 28.83 33.16 -1.58
N ASP A 359 29.04 31.84 -1.68
CA ASP A 359 29.19 31.11 -2.95
C ASP A 359 27.99 30.18 -3.26
N GLY A 360 26.81 30.50 -2.72
CA GLY A 360 25.59 29.70 -2.88
C GLY A 360 24.74 30.06 -4.11
N MET A 361 23.83 29.14 -4.46
CA MET A 361 22.77 29.40 -5.43
C MET A 361 21.86 30.55 -4.95
N GLY A 362 21.41 31.42 -5.86
CA GLY A 362 20.51 32.51 -5.52
C GLY A 362 19.16 32.01 -4.99
N SER A 363 18.53 32.75 -4.07
CA SER A 363 17.25 32.34 -3.46
C SER A 363 16.14 32.04 -4.47
N ALA A 364 16.03 32.85 -5.54
CA ALA A 364 15.06 32.65 -6.61
C ALA A 364 15.31 31.36 -7.40
N ASP A 365 16.57 31.01 -7.64
CA ASP A 365 16.95 29.79 -8.35
C ASP A 365 16.65 28.55 -7.49
N VAL A 366 16.89 28.63 -6.18
CA VAL A 366 16.58 27.55 -5.23
C VAL A 366 15.08 27.30 -5.13
N ILE A 367 14.28 28.36 -5.04
CA ILE A 367 12.81 28.27 -5.02
C ILE A 367 12.30 27.62 -6.30
N THR A 368 12.81 28.07 -7.45
CA THR A 368 12.43 27.53 -8.76
C THR A 368 12.84 26.06 -8.90
N TYR A 369 14.02 25.70 -8.39
CA TYR A 369 14.51 24.34 -8.38
C TYR A 369 13.61 23.42 -7.56
N LEU A 370 13.28 23.80 -6.32
CA LEU A 370 12.40 23.01 -5.48
C LEU A 370 11.00 22.89 -6.08
N ALA A 371 10.40 23.98 -6.55
CA ALA A 371 9.08 23.94 -7.18
C ALA A 371 9.04 22.96 -8.36
N ARG A 372 10.10 22.96 -9.19
CA ARG A 372 10.22 22.06 -10.34
C ARG A 372 10.27 20.57 -9.95
N TYR A 373 11.01 20.23 -8.89
CA TYR A 373 11.29 18.83 -8.54
C TYR A 373 10.36 18.25 -7.48
N THR A 374 9.60 19.09 -6.77
CA THR A 374 8.64 18.65 -5.75
C THR A 374 7.19 18.85 -6.18
N GLY A 375 6.93 19.65 -7.23
CA GLY A 375 5.58 20.06 -7.62
C GLY A 375 4.93 21.05 -6.63
N LEU A 376 5.63 21.40 -5.54
CA LEU A 376 5.13 22.33 -4.53
C LEU A 376 5.27 23.79 -4.99
N GLU A 377 4.53 24.70 -4.35
CA GLU A 377 4.58 26.14 -4.62
C GLU A 377 5.20 26.94 -3.44
N PRO A 378 6.54 27.00 -3.30
CA PRO A 378 7.15 27.83 -2.27
C PRO A 378 6.89 29.33 -2.51
N VAL A 379 6.30 30.00 -1.52
CA VAL A 379 6.03 31.44 -1.54
C VAL A 379 7.28 32.19 -1.09
N ALA A 380 7.91 32.91 -2.02
CA ALA A 380 9.12 33.68 -1.73
C ALA A 380 8.89 34.69 -0.60
N LEU A 381 9.79 34.68 0.38
CA LEU A 381 9.85 35.70 1.41
C LEU A 381 10.59 36.91 0.82
N GLY A 382 9.94 38.07 0.82
CA GLY A 382 10.60 39.30 0.40
C GLY A 382 11.87 39.51 1.22
N ALA A 383 12.98 39.85 0.54
CA ALA A 383 14.21 40.27 1.23
C ALA A 383 13.81 41.34 2.26
N GLY A 384 14.06 41.05 3.54
CA GLY A 384 13.44 41.76 4.66
C GLY A 384 13.47 43.29 4.55
N GLN A 385 12.37 43.88 5.04
CA GLN A 385 12.45 45.17 5.73
C GLN A 385 13.30 45.06 6.99
#